data_AF-A0A1F8BNF7-F1
#
_entry.id   AF-A0A1F8BNF7-F1
#
_cell.length_a   1.000
_cell.length_b   1.000
_cell.length_c   1.000
_cell.angle_alpha   90.00
_cell.angle_beta   90.00
_cell.angle_gamma   90.00
#
_symmetry.space_group_name_H-M   'P 1'
#
loop_
_entity.id
_entity.type
_entity.pdbx_description
1 polymer ?
#
loop_
_entity_poly.entity_id
_entity_poly.type
_entity_poly.pdbx_seq_one_letter_code
_entity_poly.pdbx_strand_id
1 'polypeptide(L)'
;MDQIISYSGKEGLLKVTINSLEAKRELLVFETSYASLNNLFTKKQAENIRAEFLKRKIKIRELTNHAFHEQYTDVPDFHEKVMAIRYINPNKLNILVETLVYNNVVAIYEPKEGGFCVEIHSKELANQQRQLFEFIWKQADRPIIGKNGRTSIF
;
A
#
# COMPACT_ATOMS: atom_id res chain seq x y z
N MET A 1 2.93 15.15 18.32
CA MET A 1 2.12 14.61 19.42
C MET A 1 1.69 13.24 18.99
N ASP A 2 1.95 12.24 19.82
CA ASP A 2 1.59 10.88 19.47
C ASP A 2 0.09 10.69 19.68
N GLN A 3 -0.57 10.01 18.74
CA GLN A 3 -2.01 9.81 18.76
C GLN A 3 -2.38 8.52 18.01
N ILE A 4 -3.49 7.91 18.42
CA ILE A 4 -4.08 6.76 17.74
C ILE A 4 -5.48 7.17 17.30
N ILE A 5 -5.79 7.01 16.01
CA ILE A 5 -7.11 7.30 15.45
C ILE A 5 -7.65 6.02 14.81
N SER A 6 -8.83 5.60 15.23
CA SER A 6 -9.54 4.46 14.65
C SER A 6 -10.62 4.92 13.68
N TYR A 7 -10.73 4.21 12.58
CA TYR A 7 -11.74 4.38 11.54
C TYR A 7 -12.40 3.03 11.29
N SER A 8 -13.69 3.03 10.94
CA SER A 8 -14.45 1.79 10.72
C SER A 8 -15.26 1.84 9.44
N GLY A 9 -15.54 0.66 8.90
CA GLY A 9 -16.31 0.49 7.68
C GLY A 9 -15.61 1.02 6.42
N LYS A 10 -16.33 0.93 5.31
CA LYS A 10 -15.82 1.31 3.99
C LYS A 10 -15.39 2.77 3.91
N GLU A 11 -16.13 3.68 4.55
CA GLU A 11 -15.79 5.10 4.60
C GLU A 11 -14.51 5.36 5.39
N GLY A 12 -14.33 4.64 6.51
CA GLY A 12 -13.11 4.70 7.31
C GLY A 12 -11.88 4.23 6.54
N LEU A 13 -11.98 3.08 5.88
CA LEU A 13 -10.91 2.55 5.01
C LEU A 13 -10.57 3.55 3.90
N LEU A 14 -11.58 4.11 3.22
CA LEU A 14 -11.38 5.11 2.17
C LEU A 14 -10.70 6.38 2.71
N LYS A 15 -11.12 6.84 3.90
CA LYS A 15 -10.56 8.03 4.54
C LYS A 15 -9.07 7.86 4.81
N VAL A 16 -8.64 6.73 5.36
CA VAL A 16 -7.21 6.49 5.62
C VAL A 16 -6.44 6.34 4.30
N THR A 17 -7.01 5.68 3.29
CA THR A 17 -6.37 5.63 1.96
C THR A 17 -6.18 7.03 1.39
N ILE A 18 -7.15 7.93 1.54
CA ILE A 18 -7.01 9.34 1.14
C ILE A 18 -5.97 10.07 2.00
N ASN A 19 -5.94 9.84 3.32
CA ASN A 19 -4.96 10.45 4.21
C ASN A 19 -3.51 10.08 3.81
N SER A 20 -3.29 8.90 3.25
CA SER A 20 -1.97 8.48 2.76
C SER A 20 -1.43 9.36 1.60
N LEU A 21 -2.29 10.15 0.93
CA LEU A 21 -1.88 11.17 -0.04
C LEU A 21 -1.13 12.37 0.59
N GLU A 22 -1.07 12.43 1.92
CA GLU A 22 -0.24 13.40 2.66
C GLU A 22 1.21 12.93 2.82
N ALA A 23 1.56 11.74 2.31
CA ALA A 23 2.93 11.26 2.28
C ALA A 23 3.85 12.27 1.58
N LYS A 24 4.87 12.78 2.30
CA LYS A 24 5.77 13.82 1.78
C LYS A 24 6.73 13.31 0.71
N ARG A 25 7.01 12.01 0.67
CA ARG A 25 7.98 11.40 -0.25
C ARG A 25 7.54 10.03 -0.71
N GLU A 26 7.24 9.16 0.25
CA GLU A 26 6.93 7.78 -0.01
C GLU A 26 5.84 7.23 0.90
N LEU A 27 5.13 6.25 0.35
CA LEU A 27 4.24 5.34 1.03
C LEU A 27 4.83 3.93 0.92
N LEU A 28 5.01 3.27 2.05
CA LEU A 28 5.42 1.87 2.11
C LEU A 28 4.19 1.03 2.43
N VAL A 29 4.02 -0.08 1.74
CA VAL A 29 2.84 -0.94 1.86
C VAL A 29 3.29 -2.38 2.07
N PHE A 30 2.83 -3.00 3.14
CA PHE A 30 2.71 -4.44 3.23
C PHE A 30 1.29 -4.77 2.77
N GLU A 31 1.16 -5.27 1.55
CA GLU A 31 -0.13 -5.53 0.92
C GLU A 31 -0.62 -6.93 1.29
N THR A 32 -1.89 -7.02 1.67
CA THR A 32 -2.57 -8.31 1.77
C THR A 32 -3.39 -8.51 0.51
N SER A 33 -3.52 -9.75 0.09
CA SER A 33 -4.09 -10.13 -1.19
C SER A 33 -5.52 -9.66 -1.48
N TYR A 34 -6.24 -9.24 -0.44
CA TYR A 34 -7.64 -8.83 -0.46
C TYR A 34 -7.81 -7.31 -0.59
N ALA A 35 -6.71 -6.57 -0.49
CA ALA A 35 -6.64 -5.13 -0.30
C ALA A 35 -6.57 -4.30 -1.58
N SER A 36 -6.64 -4.91 -2.77
CA SER A 36 -6.65 -4.10 -3.98
C SER A 36 -7.77 -3.06 -3.84
N LEU A 37 -7.46 -1.78 -4.08
CA LEU A 37 -8.42 -0.68 -3.98
C LEU A 37 -9.72 -0.97 -4.77
N ASN A 38 -9.63 -1.83 -5.78
CA ASN A 38 -10.76 -2.23 -6.63
C ASN A 38 -11.73 -3.21 -5.93
N ASN A 39 -11.30 -3.90 -4.88
CA ASN A 39 -12.17 -4.77 -4.06
C ASN A 39 -12.90 -3.97 -2.98
N LEU A 40 -12.23 -2.97 -2.40
CA LEU A 40 -12.78 -2.15 -1.31
C LEU A 40 -13.62 -0.98 -1.83
N PHE A 41 -13.21 -0.37 -2.94
CA PHE A 41 -13.78 0.86 -3.46
C PHE A 41 -14.23 0.70 -4.92
N THR A 42 -15.03 1.65 -5.40
CA THR A 42 -15.38 1.67 -6.81
C THR A 42 -14.13 1.93 -7.66
N LYS A 43 -14.12 1.42 -8.91
CA LYS A 43 -13.02 1.67 -9.86
C LYS A 43 -12.70 3.17 -9.96
N LYS A 44 -13.73 4.03 -10.04
CA LYS A 44 -13.54 5.49 -10.10
C LYS A 44 -12.81 6.06 -8.87
N GLN A 45 -13.13 5.59 -7.66
CA GLN A 45 -12.44 6.02 -6.44
C GLN A 45 -10.97 5.58 -6.47
N ALA A 46 -10.72 4.31 -6.83
CA ALA A 46 -9.37 3.77 -6.91
C ALA A 46 -8.50 4.52 -7.94
N GLU A 47 -9.03 4.77 -9.14
CA GLU A 47 -8.35 5.52 -10.20
C GLU A 47 -8.07 6.97 -9.79
N ASN A 48 -9.02 7.65 -9.15
CA ASN A 48 -8.81 9.02 -8.65
C ASN A 48 -7.66 9.09 -7.62
N ILE A 49 -7.61 8.11 -6.71
CA ILE A 49 -6.54 8.03 -5.70
C ILE A 49 -5.18 7.81 -6.38
N ARG A 50 -5.10 6.85 -7.31
CA ARG A 50 -3.88 6.58 -8.10
C ARG A 50 -3.42 7.81 -8.88
N ALA A 51 -4.35 8.52 -9.52
CA ALA A 51 -4.06 9.75 -10.24
C ALA A 51 -3.51 10.84 -9.31
N GLU A 52 -4.01 10.95 -8.08
CA GLU A 52 -3.47 11.90 -7.09
C GLU A 52 -2.06 11.51 -6.62
N PHE A 53 -1.77 10.22 -6.39
CA PHE A 53 -0.41 9.76 -6.12
C PHE A 53 0.57 10.13 -7.25
N LEU A 54 0.15 9.90 -8.50
CA LEU A 54 0.93 10.23 -9.68
C LEU A 54 1.17 11.75 -9.81
N LYS A 55 0.10 12.55 -9.68
CA LYS A 55 0.13 14.02 -9.75
C LYS A 55 1.02 14.63 -8.67
N ARG A 56 0.93 14.12 -7.45
CA ARG A 56 1.75 14.55 -6.30
C ARG A 56 3.16 13.94 -6.32
N LYS A 57 3.44 13.03 -7.27
CA LYS A 57 4.73 12.33 -7.43
C LYS A 57 5.15 11.55 -6.17
N ILE A 58 4.18 11.07 -5.41
CA ILE A 58 4.41 10.29 -4.20
C ILE A 58 4.81 8.87 -4.63
N LYS A 59 5.97 8.40 -4.18
CA LYS A 59 6.44 7.04 -4.50
C LYS A 59 5.76 6.02 -3.62
N ILE A 60 5.37 4.89 -4.20
CA ILE A 60 4.77 3.77 -3.49
C ILE A 60 5.72 2.58 -3.64
N ARG A 61 6.05 1.95 -2.51
CA ARG A 61 6.77 0.67 -2.50
C ARG A 61 5.92 -0.36 -1.79
N GLU A 62 5.57 -1.41 -2.51
CA GLU A 62 4.65 -2.43 -2.04
C GLU A 62 5.33 -3.80 -1.96
N LEU A 63 5.28 -4.41 -0.78
CA LEU A 63 5.60 -5.80 -0.56
C LEU A 63 4.31 -6.61 -0.58
N THR A 64 4.30 -7.70 -1.34
CA THR A 64 3.15 -8.61 -1.44
C THR A 64 3.62 -10.07 -1.45
N ASN A 65 2.72 -10.99 -1.06
CA ASN A 65 2.90 -12.43 -1.27
C ASN A 65 2.28 -12.91 -2.60
N HIS A 66 1.73 -12.02 -3.41
CA HIS A 66 1.20 -12.36 -4.72
C HIS A 66 2.29 -12.45 -5.78
N ALA A 67 2.45 -13.64 -6.34
CA ALA A 67 3.41 -13.86 -7.43
C ALA A 67 2.91 -13.30 -8.78
N PHE A 68 1.62 -12.97 -8.87
CA PHE A 68 1.00 -12.43 -10.07
C PHE A 68 -0.11 -11.44 -9.71
N HIS A 69 -0.15 -10.31 -10.42
CA HIS A 69 -1.27 -9.39 -10.40
C HIS A 69 -1.75 -9.14 -11.83
N GLU A 70 -3.07 -9.17 -12.03
CA GLU A 70 -3.68 -8.68 -13.27
C GLU A 70 -3.56 -7.16 -13.42
N GLN A 71 -3.88 -6.65 -14.60
CA GLN A 71 -4.03 -5.21 -14.80
C GLN A 71 -5.10 -4.67 -13.84
N TYR A 72 -4.76 -3.63 -13.09
CA TYR A 72 -5.65 -3.09 -12.05
C TYR A 72 -5.90 -1.58 -12.16
N THR A 73 -5.23 -0.88 -13.08
CA THR A 73 -5.41 0.55 -13.28
C THR A 73 -5.42 0.96 -14.75
N ASP A 74 -6.13 2.02 -15.06
CA ASP A 74 -6.10 2.70 -16.36
C ASP A 74 -5.34 4.04 -16.29
N VAL A 75 -4.86 4.44 -15.10
CA VAL A 75 -4.02 5.64 -14.92
C VAL A 75 -2.68 5.40 -15.63
N PRO A 76 -2.39 6.13 -16.72
CA PRO A 76 -1.17 5.93 -17.49
C PRO A 76 0.06 6.29 -16.64
N ASP A 77 1.16 5.59 -16.89
CA ASP A 77 2.46 5.78 -16.25
C ASP A 77 2.49 5.55 -14.73
N PHE A 78 1.43 5.03 -14.11
CA PHE A 78 1.37 4.87 -12.65
C PHE A 78 2.48 3.95 -12.13
N HIS A 79 2.70 2.81 -12.78
CA HIS A 79 3.76 1.87 -12.42
C HIS A 79 5.15 2.43 -12.70
N GLU A 80 5.31 3.02 -13.86
CA GLU A 80 6.56 3.53 -14.35
C GLU A 80 7.05 4.71 -13.50
N LYS A 81 6.13 5.57 -13.06
CA LYS A 81 6.47 6.83 -12.39
C LYS A 81 6.34 6.77 -10.89
N VAL A 82 5.46 5.98 -10.29
CA VAL A 82 5.23 6.04 -8.84
C VAL A 82 5.17 4.70 -8.11
N MET A 83 4.80 3.60 -8.75
CA MET A 83 4.59 2.32 -8.05
C MET A 83 5.70 1.29 -8.29
N ALA A 84 6.34 0.84 -7.22
CA ALA A 84 7.28 -0.28 -7.23
C ALA A 84 6.73 -1.43 -6.37
N ILE A 85 6.60 -2.61 -6.95
CA ILE A 85 6.09 -3.81 -6.27
C ILE A 85 7.23 -4.82 -6.14
N ARG A 86 7.30 -5.53 -5.02
CA ARG A 86 8.14 -6.70 -4.84
C ARG A 86 7.38 -7.84 -4.19
N TYR A 87 7.68 -9.04 -4.67
CA TYR A 87 7.17 -10.28 -4.11
C TYR A 87 8.09 -10.77 -3.00
N ILE A 88 7.53 -11.19 -1.87
CA ILE A 88 8.25 -11.95 -0.86
C ILE A 88 7.58 -13.31 -0.71
N ASN A 89 8.38 -14.37 -0.70
CA ASN A 89 7.87 -15.72 -0.51
C ASN A 89 7.20 -15.83 0.88
N PRO A 90 5.96 -16.36 0.97
CA PRO A 90 5.24 -16.47 2.24
C PRO A 90 5.96 -17.32 3.31
N ASN A 91 6.87 -18.22 2.89
CA ASN A 91 7.72 -18.97 3.82
C ASN A 91 8.80 -18.11 4.50
N LYS A 92 9.17 -16.96 3.91
CA LYS A 92 10.07 -15.96 4.52
C LYS A 92 9.28 -14.97 5.36
N LEU A 93 8.16 -14.48 4.83
CA LEU A 93 7.23 -13.60 5.52
C LEU A 93 5.83 -13.77 4.94
N ASN A 94 4.90 -14.23 5.76
CA ASN A 94 3.48 -14.25 5.44
C ASN A 94 2.85 -12.92 5.86
N ILE A 95 2.48 -12.08 4.90
CA ILE A 95 1.85 -10.77 5.10
C ILE A 95 0.36 -11.00 5.38
N LEU A 96 0.01 -10.99 6.66
CA LEU A 96 -1.35 -11.23 7.14
C LEU A 96 -2.13 -9.95 7.46
N VAL A 97 -1.43 -8.83 7.60
CA VAL A 97 -1.99 -7.55 8.03
C VAL A 97 -1.54 -6.48 7.06
N GLU A 98 -2.50 -5.82 6.42
CA GLU A 98 -2.16 -4.73 5.52
C GLU A 98 -1.70 -3.53 6.34
N THR A 99 -0.51 -3.04 6.00
CA THR A 99 0.15 -1.99 6.77
C THR A 99 0.73 -0.94 5.83
N LEU A 100 0.37 0.31 6.07
CA LEU A 100 0.87 1.48 5.37
C LEU A 100 1.81 2.26 6.29
N VAL A 101 2.94 2.74 5.76
CA VAL A 101 3.88 3.59 6.50
C VAL A 101 4.21 4.83 5.68
N TYR A 102 3.93 6.01 6.24
CA TYR A 102 4.21 7.32 5.63
C TYR A 102 4.44 8.37 6.71
N ASN A 103 5.26 9.39 6.44
CA ASN A 103 5.56 10.46 7.40
C ASN A 103 5.92 9.96 8.83
N ASN A 104 5.09 10.20 9.83
CA ASN A 104 5.23 9.64 11.18
C ASN A 104 4.00 8.78 11.53
N VAL A 105 3.43 8.11 10.54
CA VAL A 105 2.18 7.35 10.65
C VAL A 105 2.43 5.90 10.23
N VAL A 106 1.89 4.99 11.03
CA VAL A 106 1.69 3.58 10.68
C VAL A 106 0.20 3.34 10.68
N ALA A 107 -0.34 3.00 9.51
CA ALA A 107 -1.75 2.66 9.37
C ALA A 107 -1.90 1.15 9.21
N ILE A 108 -2.78 0.54 9.99
CA ILE A 108 -3.07 -0.89 9.98
C ILE A 108 -4.51 -1.08 9.50
N TYR A 109 -4.68 -1.90 8.47
CA TYR A 109 -5.95 -2.15 7.80
C TYR A 109 -6.45 -3.57 8.09
N GLU A 110 -7.77 -3.68 8.28
CA GLU A 110 -8.52 -4.91 8.07
C GLU A 110 -9.40 -4.73 6.82
N PRO A 111 -8.92 -5.09 5.62
CA PRO A 111 -9.56 -4.76 4.35
C PRO A 111 -10.72 -5.71 4.03
N LYS A 112 -11.83 -5.58 4.77
CA LYS A 112 -13.07 -6.35 4.55
C LYS A 112 -14.30 -5.49 4.79
N GLU A 113 -15.47 -5.99 4.38
CA GLU A 113 -16.74 -5.34 4.69
C GLU A 113 -16.94 -5.28 6.22
N GLY A 114 -17.23 -4.08 6.73
CA GLY A 114 -17.31 -3.83 8.18
C GLY A 114 -15.96 -3.86 8.91
N GLY A 115 -14.84 -4.00 8.19
CA GLY A 115 -13.49 -3.93 8.75
C GLY A 115 -13.14 -2.55 9.30
N PHE A 116 -11.92 -2.43 9.81
CA PHE A 116 -11.43 -1.21 10.46
C PHE A 116 -10.05 -0.80 9.95
N CYS A 117 -9.67 0.42 10.28
CA CYS A 117 -8.33 0.92 10.10
C CYS A 117 -7.90 1.72 11.33
N VAL A 118 -6.62 1.63 11.69
CA VAL A 118 -6.04 2.43 12.76
C VAL A 118 -4.84 3.20 12.22
N GLU A 119 -4.83 4.52 12.35
CA GLU A 119 -3.65 5.35 12.14
C GLU A 119 -2.96 5.58 13.49
N ILE A 120 -1.72 5.13 13.61
CA ILE A 120 -0.86 5.37 14.76
C ILE A 120 0.17 6.43 14.35
N HIS A 121 0.00 7.64 14.89
CA HIS A 121 0.96 8.72 14.70
C HIS A 121 2.03 8.60 15.77
N SER A 122 3.21 8.11 15.39
CA SER A 122 4.40 8.01 16.23
C SER A 122 5.62 7.99 15.32
N LYS A 123 6.56 8.90 15.58
CA LYS A 123 7.79 9.01 14.79
C LYS A 123 8.66 7.76 14.97
N GLU A 124 8.79 7.30 16.21
CA GLU A 124 9.61 6.17 16.61
C GLU A 124 9.08 4.87 16.00
N LEU A 125 7.77 4.62 16.11
CA LEU A 125 7.14 3.45 15.51
C LEU A 125 7.28 3.47 13.98
N ALA A 126 6.98 4.59 13.33
CA ALA A 126 7.12 4.71 11.88
C ALA A 126 8.56 4.47 11.42
N ASN A 127 9.56 4.97 12.16
CA ASN A 127 10.97 4.76 11.85
C ASN A 127 11.41 3.30 12.02
N GLN A 128 10.90 2.60 13.03
CA GLN A 128 11.16 1.17 13.18
C GLN A 128 10.50 0.37 12.06
N GLN A 129 9.24 0.67 11.72
CA GLN A 129 8.54 -0.02 10.63
C GLN A 129 9.20 0.22 9.27
N ARG A 130 9.73 1.42 9.01
CA ARG A 130 10.59 1.66 7.83
C ARG A 130 11.81 0.76 7.79
N GLN A 131 12.52 0.60 8.91
CA GLN A 131 13.70 -0.24 8.96
C GLN A 131 13.37 -1.71 8.68
N LEU A 132 12.27 -2.21 9.24
CA LEU A 132 11.76 -3.56 8.95
C LEU A 132 11.38 -3.69 7.47
N PHE A 133 10.65 -2.72 6.93
CA PHE A 133 10.30 -2.69 5.50
C PHE A 133 11.57 -2.75 4.63
N GLU A 134 12.58 -1.92 4.89
CA GLU A 134 13.83 -1.93 4.13
C GLU A 134 14.58 -3.26 4.21
N PHE A 135 14.59 -3.88 5.39
CA PHE A 135 15.21 -5.17 5.61
C PHE A 135 14.54 -6.27 4.76
N ILE A 136 13.20 -6.27 4.73
CA ILE A 136 12.41 -7.23 3.94
C ILE A 136 12.50 -6.92 2.44
N TRP A 137 12.41 -5.63 2.07
CA TRP A 137 12.50 -5.16 0.69
C TRP A 137 13.75 -5.66 -0.01
N LYS A 138 14.90 -5.63 0.67
CA LYS A 138 16.19 -6.14 0.15
C LYS A 138 16.20 -7.64 -0.15
N GLN A 139 15.34 -8.41 0.52
CA GLN A 139 15.23 -9.87 0.38
C GLN A 139 14.08 -10.31 -0.54
N ALA A 140 13.26 -9.35 -0.98
CA ALA A 140 12.11 -9.56 -1.84
C ALA A 140 12.52 -9.49 -3.33
N ASP A 141 11.83 -10.29 -4.13
CA ASP A 141 12.07 -10.46 -5.55
C ASP A 141 11.36 -9.37 -6.36
N ARG A 142 12.00 -8.93 -7.45
CA ARG A 142 11.42 -7.96 -8.37
C ARG A 142 10.62 -8.69 -9.44
N PRO A 143 9.29 -8.50 -9.53
CA PRO A 143 8.50 -9.06 -10.62
C PRO A 143 8.83 -8.38 -11.95
N ILE A 144 8.53 -9.09 -13.03
CA ILE A 144 8.38 -8.49 -14.35
C ILE A 144 7.10 -7.64 -14.32
N ILE A 145 7.24 -6.36 -14.62
CA ILE A 145 6.12 -5.41 -14.69
C ILE A 145 5.72 -5.25 -16.16
N GLY A 146 4.49 -5.64 -16.48
CA GLY A 146 3.84 -5.44 -17.77
C GLY A 146 3.00 -4.16 -17.81
N LYS A 147 2.34 -3.94 -18.95
CA LYS A 147 1.49 -2.78 -19.17
C LYS A 147 0.39 -2.69 -18.10
N ASN A 148 0.10 -1.46 -17.66
CA ASN A 148 -1.00 -1.13 -16.75
C ASN A 148 -0.97 -1.89 -15.41
N GLY A 149 0.23 -2.24 -14.95
CA GLY A 149 0.43 -2.76 -13.60
C GLY A 149 0.35 -4.26 -13.42
N ARG A 150 0.17 -5.00 -14.51
CA ARG A 150 0.29 -6.46 -14.46
C ARG A 150 1.69 -6.83 -13.95
N THR A 151 1.78 -7.68 -12.94
CA THR A 151 3.07 -8.18 -12.43
C THR A 151 3.11 -9.70 -12.50
N SER A 152 4.29 -10.27 -12.76
CA SER A 152 4.54 -11.71 -12.72
C SER A 152 5.94 -12.01 -12.18
N ILE A 153 6.06 -13.00 -11.31
CA ILE A 153 7.32 -13.60 -10.85
C ILE A 153 7.69 -14.84 -11.71
N PHE A 154 6.77 -15.29 -12.57
CA PHE A 154 6.96 -16.40 -13.51
C PHE A 154 7.09 -15.90 -14.96
#